data_AF-A0A315VUX2-F1
#
_entry.id   AF-A0A315VUX2-F1
#
_cell.length_a   1.000
_cell.length_b   1.000
_cell.length_c   1.000
_cell.angle_alpha   90.00
_cell.angle_beta   90.00
_cell.angle_gamma   90.00
#
_symmetry.space_group_name_H-M   'P 1'
#
loop_
_entity.id
_entity.type
_entity.pdbx_description
1 polymer ?
#
loop_
_entity_poly.entity_id
_entity_poly.type
_entity_poly.pdbx_seq_one_letter_code
_entity_poly.pdbx_strand_id
1 'polypeptide(L)'
;MRAAAVAFYGAALGLLLVGLRELLTGFEENRCSMTYMFEYPEYRRVSLPRRVARLYPAYGLYLYGEGLYAQETRALKLTGVPVLFLPGNAGSYKQGEGNGNRRFPHRLNGFSWNHVKRVDGFLLSDWLSPSCDAARSLGSVALRKAENMEGGVHLNVFTVDFNEELVALYGGSLLRQTHFLHESIKAILRLYKVRFSLQQLKTPPQSVALVGHSMGGVVARALFTLPRFNPHLVSLIITQASPHMAPVLALDPYLLVRAFFDLIDAQTRQV
;
A
#
# COMPACT_ATOMS: atom_id res chain seq x y z
N MET A 1 -57.03 1.05 13.42
CA MET A 1 -55.66 0.88 13.95
C MET A 1 -54.92 -0.33 13.37
N ARG A 2 -55.53 -1.52 13.28
CA ARG A 2 -54.86 -2.73 12.72
C ARG A 2 -54.45 -2.60 11.24
N ALA A 3 -55.31 -2.03 10.40
CA ALA A 3 -55.01 -1.83 8.98
C ALA A 3 -53.80 -0.90 8.73
N ALA A 4 -53.69 0.18 9.52
CA ALA A 4 -52.56 1.11 9.43
C ALA A 4 -51.24 0.46 9.88
N ALA A 5 -51.27 -0.37 10.92
CA ALA A 5 -50.11 -1.13 11.38
C ALA A 5 -49.66 -2.15 10.32
N VAL A 6 -50.59 -2.89 9.71
CA VAL A 6 -50.28 -3.85 8.64
C VAL A 6 -49.66 -3.15 7.42
N ALA A 7 -50.19 -1.98 7.03
CA ALA A 7 -49.63 -1.18 5.94
C ALA A 7 -48.20 -0.69 6.26
N PHE A 8 -47.95 -0.24 7.49
CA PHE A 8 -46.64 0.22 7.93
C PHE A 8 -45.60 -0.91 7.94
N TYR A 9 -45.92 -2.07 8.53
CA TYR A 9 -44.99 -3.22 8.55
C TYR A 9 -44.77 -3.80 7.15
N GLY A 10 -45.78 -3.80 6.28
CA GLY A 10 -45.64 -4.20 4.88
C GLY A 10 -44.67 -3.28 4.12
N ALA A 11 -44.81 -1.96 4.29
CA ALA A 11 -43.90 -0.99 3.68
C ALA A 11 -42.47 -1.11 4.22
N ALA A 12 -42.30 -1.31 5.53
CA ALA A 12 -40.99 -1.49 6.15
C ALA A 12 -40.30 -2.78 5.66
N LEU A 13 -41.03 -3.89 5.54
CA LEU A 13 -40.51 -5.13 4.99
C LEU A 13 -40.13 -4.97 3.51
N GLY A 14 -40.94 -4.25 2.73
CA GLY A 14 -40.63 -3.93 1.33
C GLY A 14 -39.32 -3.14 1.20
N LEU A 15 -39.13 -2.09 2.01
CA LEU A 15 -37.87 -1.32 2.02
C LEU A 15 -36.68 -2.17 2.47
N LEU A 16 -36.87 -3.05 3.45
CA LEU A 16 -35.81 -3.95 3.93
C LEU A 16 -35.42 -4.97 2.85
N LEU A 17 -36.39 -5.51 2.11
CA LEU A 17 -36.13 -6.41 0.99
C LEU A 17 -35.47 -5.71 -0.20
N VAL A 18 -35.84 -4.46 -0.50
CA VAL A 18 -35.17 -3.64 -1.52
C VAL A 18 -33.73 -3.35 -1.10
N GLY A 19 -33.50 -2.95 0.15
CA GLY A 19 -32.16 -2.74 0.69
C GLY A 19 -31.31 -4.01 0.71
N LEU A 20 -31.91 -5.16 1.05
CA LEU A 20 -31.24 -6.45 1.00
C LEU A 20 -30.94 -6.88 -0.44
N ARG A 21 -31.85 -6.63 -1.38
CA ARG A 21 -31.63 -6.90 -2.80
C ARG A 21 -30.49 -6.04 -3.34
N GLU A 22 -30.49 -4.74 -3.10
CA GLU A 22 -29.37 -3.85 -3.48
C GLU A 22 -28.05 -4.30 -2.84
N LEU A 23 -28.05 -4.70 -1.56
CA LEU A 23 -26.87 -5.24 -0.90
C LEU A 23 -26.38 -6.56 -1.53
N LEU A 24 -27.30 -7.40 -2.02
CA LEU A 24 -27.01 -8.72 -2.60
C LEU A 24 -26.82 -8.71 -4.12
N THR A 25 -27.30 -7.70 -4.85
CA THR A 25 -27.27 -7.61 -6.32
C THR A 25 -26.58 -6.36 -6.85
N GLY A 26 -26.20 -5.42 -5.99
CA GLY A 26 -25.40 -4.24 -6.30
C GLY A 26 -23.92 -4.59 -6.55
N PHE A 27 -23.69 -5.58 -7.42
CA PHE A 27 -22.37 -5.87 -7.93
C PHE A 27 -22.05 -4.85 -9.02
N GLU A 28 -21.26 -3.84 -8.67
CA GLU A 28 -20.57 -3.02 -9.67
C GLU A 28 -19.75 -3.97 -10.55
N GLU A 29 -19.98 -3.94 -11.87
CA GLU A 29 -19.12 -4.64 -12.81
C GLU A 29 -17.68 -4.13 -12.62
N ASN A 30 -16.75 -5.05 -12.35
CA ASN A 30 -15.33 -4.74 -12.29
C ASN A 30 -14.88 -4.22 -13.66
N ARG A 31 -14.88 -2.90 -13.87
CA ARG A 31 -14.25 -2.26 -15.03
C ARG A 31 -12.72 -2.26 -14.96
N CYS A 32 -12.14 -3.05 -14.06
CA CYS A 32 -10.71 -3.22 -13.92
C CYS A 32 -10.24 -4.15 -15.04
N SER A 33 -9.53 -3.59 -16.03
CA SER A 33 -8.80 -4.40 -16.98
C SER A 33 -7.62 -5.06 -16.26
N MET A 34 -7.43 -6.36 -16.43
CA MET A 34 -6.25 -7.06 -15.93
C MET A 34 -5.01 -6.41 -16.56
N THR A 35 -4.12 -5.84 -15.74
CA THR A 35 -2.83 -5.37 -16.25
C THR A 35 -2.04 -6.61 -16.66
N TYR A 36 -1.92 -6.83 -17.97
CA TYR A 36 -1.17 -7.96 -18.51
C TYR A 36 0.31 -7.75 -18.19
N MET A 37 0.86 -8.66 -17.40
CA MET A 37 2.27 -8.67 -17.04
C MET A 37 3.05 -9.21 -18.25
N PHE A 38 4.10 -8.50 -18.67
CA PHE A 38 4.85 -8.85 -19.87
C PHE A 38 5.90 -9.94 -19.59
N GLU A 39 6.46 -9.96 -18.37
CA GLU A 39 7.51 -10.91 -17.94
C GLU A 39 7.30 -11.42 -16.50
N TYR A 40 8.05 -12.45 -16.08
CA TYR A 40 7.93 -12.99 -14.72
C TYR A 40 8.46 -12.01 -13.67
N PRO A 41 7.70 -11.74 -12.61
CA PRO A 41 8.06 -10.83 -11.55
C PRO A 41 9.03 -11.48 -10.56
N GLU A 42 10.06 -10.75 -10.19
CA GLU A 42 11.05 -11.15 -9.22
C GLU A 42 11.07 -10.21 -8.01
N TYR A 43 11.11 -10.79 -6.82
CA TYR A 43 11.26 -10.07 -5.57
C TYR A 43 12.63 -10.36 -4.96
N ARG A 44 13.49 -9.34 -4.93
CA ARG A 44 14.85 -9.45 -4.40
C ARG A 44 14.92 -8.86 -2.99
N ARG A 45 15.26 -9.70 -2.01
CA ARG A 45 15.34 -9.27 -0.61
C ARG A 45 16.49 -8.27 -0.42
N VAL A 46 16.19 -7.12 0.17
CA VAL A 46 17.18 -6.12 0.55
C VAL A 46 17.78 -6.48 1.91
N SER A 47 19.10 -6.40 2.01
CA SER A 47 19.80 -6.66 3.27
C SER A 47 19.57 -5.53 4.27
N LEU A 48 18.97 -5.86 5.42
CA LEU A 48 18.75 -4.93 6.52
C LEU A 48 19.91 -4.98 7.51
N PRO A 49 20.21 -3.88 8.24
CA PRO A 49 21.19 -3.90 9.32
C PRO A 49 20.88 -5.01 10.34
N ARG A 50 21.91 -5.71 10.84
CA ARG A 50 21.76 -6.87 11.76
C ARG A 50 20.83 -6.57 12.95
N ARG A 51 20.87 -5.35 13.49
CA ARG A 51 20.00 -4.90 14.58
C ARG A 51 18.52 -4.90 14.18
N VAL A 52 18.21 -4.38 12.99
CA VAL A 52 16.84 -4.31 12.45
C VAL A 52 16.34 -5.71 12.11
N ALA A 53 17.15 -6.52 11.42
CA ALA A 53 16.80 -7.91 11.10
C ALA A 53 16.50 -8.76 12.35
N ARG A 54 17.21 -8.50 13.47
CA ARG A 54 16.94 -9.18 14.75
C ARG A 54 15.68 -8.66 15.45
N LEU A 55 15.37 -7.37 15.32
CA LEU A 55 14.19 -6.74 15.95
C LEU A 55 12.88 -7.07 15.22
N TYR A 56 12.97 -7.29 13.90
CA TYR A 56 11.85 -7.60 13.02
C TYR A 56 12.15 -8.85 12.18
N PRO A 57 12.30 -10.04 12.81
CA PRO A 57 12.70 -11.25 12.10
C PRO A 57 11.65 -11.75 11.10
N ALA A 58 10.38 -11.42 11.34
CA ALA A 58 9.26 -11.78 10.47
C ALA A 58 9.09 -10.81 9.30
N TYR A 59 9.64 -9.60 9.36
CA TYR A 59 9.41 -8.61 8.31
C TYR A 59 10.49 -8.66 7.23
N GLY A 60 10.11 -8.22 6.03
CA GLY A 60 10.99 -8.20 4.87
C GLY A 60 10.91 -6.89 4.11
N LEU A 61 12.01 -6.56 3.44
CA LEU A 61 12.07 -5.47 2.46
C LEU A 61 12.54 -6.08 1.15
N TYR A 62 11.82 -5.82 0.07
CA TYR A 62 12.06 -6.40 -1.24
C TYR A 62 12.11 -5.32 -2.30
N LEU A 63 12.98 -5.49 -3.28
CA LEU A 63 12.97 -4.78 -4.54
C LEU A 63 12.16 -5.60 -5.55
N TYR A 64 11.23 -4.95 -6.22
CA TYR A 64 10.46 -5.51 -7.33
C TYR A 64 11.19 -5.30 -8.66
N GLY A 65 11.16 -6.29 -9.54
CA GLY A 65 11.57 -6.15 -10.93
C GLY A 65 10.93 -7.23 -11.82
N GLU A 66 10.95 -7.01 -13.13
CA GLU A 66 10.48 -7.97 -14.14
C GLU A 66 11.60 -8.24 -15.16
N GLY A 67 11.67 -9.48 -15.65
CA GLY A 67 12.67 -10.04 -16.58
C GLY A 67 14.01 -9.30 -16.67
N LEU A 68 14.29 -8.58 -17.76
CA LEU A 68 15.63 -7.96 -17.97
C LEU A 68 15.99 -6.96 -16.86
N TYR A 69 15.03 -6.15 -16.44
CA TYR A 69 15.23 -5.18 -15.36
C TYR A 69 15.57 -5.88 -14.02
N ALA A 70 14.96 -7.04 -13.75
CA ALA A 70 15.30 -7.85 -12.58
C ALA A 70 16.74 -8.42 -12.65
N GLN A 71 17.24 -8.74 -13.86
CA GLN A 71 18.62 -9.20 -14.06
C GLN A 71 19.64 -8.07 -13.88
N GLU A 72 19.37 -6.89 -14.42
CA GLU A 72 20.25 -5.71 -14.31
C GLU A 72 20.36 -5.24 -12.85
N THR A 73 19.24 -5.27 -12.13
CA THR A 73 19.17 -4.86 -10.72
C THR A 73 19.57 -5.98 -9.73
N ARG A 74 19.99 -7.15 -10.21
CA ARG A 74 20.35 -8.33 -9.39
C ARG A 74 21.45 -8.05 -8.36
N ALA A 75 22.36 -7.14 -8.66
CA ALA A 75 23.42 -6.70 -7.75
C ALA A 75 23.01 -5.51 -6.84
N LEU A 76 21.70 -5.21 -6.76
CA LEU A 76 21.14 -4.00 -6.14
C LEU A 76 21.86 -2.73 -6.64
N LYS A 77 22.15 -2.71 -7.94
CA LYS A 77 22.72 -1.54 -8.65
C LYS A 77 21.55 -0.72 -9.15
N LEU A 78 21.20 0.30 -8.39
CA LEU A 78 19.98 1.06 -8.55
C LEU A 78 20.30 2.51 -8.94
N THR A 79 19.62 3.00 -9.96
CA THR A 79 19.58 4.40 -10.39
C THR A 79 18.12 4.89 -10.32
N GLY A 80 17.82 6.17 -10.51
CA GLY A 80 16.40 6.62 -10.52
C GLY A 80 15.76 6.84 -9.14
N VAL A 81 14.44 6.95 -9.09
CA VAL A 81 13.68 7.39 -7.92
C VAL A 81 13.17 6.20 -7.10
N PRO A 82 13.47 6.11 -5.79
CA PRO A 82 12.95 5.05 -4.95
C PRO A 82 11.47 5.29 -4.59
N VAL A 83 10.64 4.29 -4.87
CA VAL A 83 9.23 4.24 -4.47
C VAL A 83 9.06 3.05 -3.53
N LEU A 84 8.45 3.24 -2.37
CA LEU A 84 8.19 2.17 -1.42
C LEU A 84 6.69 1.94 -1.28
N PHE A 85 6.25 0.76 -1.70
CA PHE A 85 4.91 0.27 -1.56
C PHE A 85 4.69 -0.38 -0.18
N LEU A 86 3.54 -0.08 0.43
CA LEU A 86 3.12 -0.56 1.74
C LEU A 86 1.81 -1.32 1.58
N PRO A 87 1.82 -2.66 1.71
CA PRO A 87 0.61 -3.44 1.60
C PRO A 87 -0.31 -3.22 2.81
N GLY A 88 -1.59 -3.54 2.58
CA GLY A 88 -2.61 -3.56 3.62
C GLY A 88 -2.63 -4.87 4.42
N ASN A 89 -3.65 -4.99 5.28
CA ASN A 89 -3.89 -6.19 6.05
C ASN A 89 -4.16 -7.39 5.11
N ALA A 90 -3.53 -8.54 5.37
CA ALA A 90 -3.55 -9.71 4.48
C ALA A 90 -2.98 -9.49 3.07
N GLY A 91 -2.21 -8.43 2.83
CA GLY A 91 -1.42 -8.27 1.61
C GLY A 91 -0.04 -8.92 1.78
N SER A 92 0.25 -9.95 0.99
CA SER A 92 1.60 -10.47 0.81
C SER A 92 2.22 -9.84 -0.43
N TYR A 93 3.54 -9.74 -0.52
CA TYR A 93 4.23 -9.38 -1.77
C TYR A 93 4.25 -10.54 -2.79
N LYS A 94 3.75 -11.72 -2.39
CA LYS A 94 3.72 -12.95 -3.20
C LYS A 94 2.33 -13.39 -3.66
N GLN A 95 1.28 -12.56 -3.62
CA GLN A 95 -0.07 -12.96 -4.07
C GLN A 95 -0.14 -13.03 -5.61
N GLY A 96 0.56 -14.02 -6.13
CA GLY A 96 0.75 -14.36 -7.52
C GLY A 96 1.70 -15.56 -7.72
N GLU A 97 2.42 -16.02 -6.69
CA GLU A 97 3.17 -17.27 -6.73
C GLU A 97 2.45 -18.39 -5.95
N GLY A 98 1.73 -19.24 -6.70
CA GLY A 98 1.56 -20.66 -6.38
C GLY A 98 0.46 -21.04 -5.39
N ASN A 99 -0.75 -21.32 -5.89
CA ASN A 99 -1.27 -22.69 -6.01
C ASN A 99 -2.66 -22.58 -6.63
N GLY A 100 -2.89 -23.26 -7.76
CA GLY A 100 -4.25 -23.43 -8.27
C GLY A 100 -5.11 -24.01 -7.17
N ASN A 101 -6.30 -23.43 -6.95
CA ASN A 101 -7.35 -23.91 -6.03
C ASN A 101 -7.44 -23.29 -4.62
N ARG A 102 -7.06 -22.03 -4.40
CA ARG A 102 -7.65 -21.24 -3.31
C ARG A 102 -8.60 -20.18 -3.87
N ARG A 103 -9.89 -20.53 -3.95
CA ARG A 103 -10.99 -19.56 -4.08
C ARG A 103 -11.00 -18.70 -2.82
N PHE A 104 -10.40 -17.51 -2.90
CA PHE A 104 -10.62 -16.47 -1.90
C PHE A 104 -12.00 -15.83 -2.14
N PRO A 105 -12.85 -15.69 -1.12
CA PRO A 105 -14.12 -15.00 -1.27
C PRO A 105 -13.87 -13.50 -1.50
N HIS A 106 -14.23 -13.02 -2.69
CA HIS A 106 -14.24 -11.61 -3.07
C HIS A 106 -15.23 -10.84 -2.19
N ARG A 107 -14.77 -10.16 -1.14
CA ARG A 107 -15.61 -9.24 -0.39
C ARG A 107 -14.79 -8.17 0.32
N LEU A 108 -14.54 -7.05 -0.37
CA LEU A 108 -14.57 -5.68 0.18
C LEU A 108 -14.63 -4.71 -1.02
N ASN A 109 -15.81 -4.17 -1.34
CA ASN A 109 -15.93 -2.97 -2.17
C ASN A 109 -17.07 -2.09 -1.67
N GLY A 110 -16.83 -0.79 -1.69
CA GLY A 110 -17.77 0.26 -1.32
C GLY A 110 -17.05 1.61 -1.28
N PHE A 111 -16.66 2.17 -2.42
CA PHE A 111 -16.16 3.56 -2.52
C PHE A 111 -16.41 4.15 -3.91
N SER A 112 -17.05 5.33 -3.94
CA SER A 112 -17.35 6.13 -5.13
C SER A 112 -16.18 7.07 -5.48
N TRP A 113 -15.80 7.15 -6.76
CA TRP A 113 -14.56 7.77 -7.25
C TRP A 113 -14.76 9.10 -8.01
N ASN A 114 -15.56 10.02 -7.48
CA ASN A 114 -15.88 11.27 -8.19
C ASN A 114 -14.90 12.44 -7.98
N HIS A 115 -13.80 12.26 -7.24
CA HIS A 115 -12.83 13.34 -6.99
C HIS A 115 -11.37 12.86 -7.02
N VAL A 116 -10.86 12.55 -8.22
CA VAL A 116 -9.42 12.32 -8.42
C VAL A 116 -8.85 13.44 -9.29
N LYS A 117 -8.03 14.32 -8.70
CA LYS A 117 -7.32 15.38 -9.43
C LYS A 117 -6.11 14.80 -10.18
N ARG A 118 -5.95 15.29 -11.42
CA ARG A 118 -4.85 15.03 -12.36
C ARG A 118 -3.55 15.62 -11.81
N VAL A 119 -2.50 14.82 -11.69
CA VAL A 119 -1.12 15.29 -11.50
C VAL A 119 -0.32 14.86 -12.73
N ASP A 120 0.22 15.84 -13.45
CA ASP A 120 1.22 15.69 -14.53
C ASP A 120 0.93 14.64 -15.62
N GLY A 121 -0.30 14.61 -16.15
CA GLY A 121 -0.64 13.73 -17.28
C GLY A 121 -0.75 12.23 -16.93
N PHE A 122 -0.77 11.88 -15.65
CA PHE A 122 -1.03 10.52 -15.17
C PHE A 122 -2.54 10.29 -14.94
N LEU A 123 -3.12 9.24 -15.55
CA LEU A 123 -4.43 8.72 -15.18
C LEU A 123 -4.27 7.71 -14.04
N LEU A 124 -4.89 8.00 -12.90
CA LEU A 124 -4.81 7.19 -11.67
C LEU A 124 -5.51 5.83 -11.81
N SER A 125 -6.40 5.68 -12.80
CA SER A 125 -7.21 4.48 -13.06
C SER A 125 -6.39 3.26 -13.45
N ASP A 126 -5.22 3.46 -14.06
CA ASP A 126 -4.39 2.36 -14.57
C ASP A 126 -3.61 1.64 -13.46
N TRP A 127 -3.65 2.18 -12.23
CA TRP A 127 -2.92 1.69 -11.05
C TRP A 127 -3.76 0.82 -10.10
N LEU A 128 -5.05 0.61 -10.38
CA LEU A 128 -6.05 0.27 -9.35
C LEU A 128 -6.91 -0.96 -9.73
N SER A 129 -6.32 -2.15 -9.79
CA SER A 129 -7.09 -3.41 -9.81
C SER A 129 -7.20 -3.99 -8.39
N PRO A 130 -8.41 -4.23 -7.85
CA PRO A 130 -8.64 -4.69 -6.47
C PRO A 130 -8.33 -6.18 -6.25
N SER A 131 -7.74 -6.87 -7.23
CA SER A 131 -7.50 -8.33 -7.22
C SER A 131 -6.03 -8.72 -7.44
N CYS A 132 -5.11 -7.77 -7.63
CA CYS A 132 -3.72 -8.06 -7.94
C CYS A 132 -2.84 -7.60 -6.77
N ASP A 133 -1.76 -8.32 -6.47
CA ASP A 133 -0.65 -7.82 -5.65
C ASP A 133 -0.41 -6.34 -6.00
N ALA A 134 -0.84 -5.41 -5.14
CA ALA A 134 -0.86 -4.00 -5.51
C ALA A 134 0.55 -3.47 -5.79
N ALA A 135 1.57 -4.01 -5.11
CA ALA A 135 2.99 -3.76 -5.40
C ALA A 135 3.39 -4.14 -6.84
N ARG A 136 2.79 -5.22 -7.35
CA ARG A 136 3.08 -5.88 -8.62
C ARG A 136 2.43 -5.11 -9.75
N SER A 137 1.15 -4.75 -9.62
CA SER A 137 0.47 -3.85 -10.56
C SER A 137 1.12 -2.47 -10.60
N LEU A 138 1.48 -1.89 -9.44
CA LEU A 138 2.28 -0.66 -9.38
C LEU A 138 3.63 -0.83 -10.07
N GLY A 139 4.34 -1.91 -9.77
CA GLY A 139 5.64 -2.23 -10.35
C GLY A 139 5.61 -2.32 -11.86
N SER A 140 4.70 -3.11 -12.44
CA SER A 140 4.56 -3.30 -13.89
C SER A 140 4.20 -2.01 -14.61
N VAL A 141 3.26 -1.23 -14.06
CA VAL A 141 2.82 0.04 -14.66
C VAL A 141 3.92 1.10 -14.55
N ALA A 142 4.58 1.20 -13.39
CA ALA A 142 5.70 2.11 -13.19
C ALA A 142 6.86 1.80 -14.13
N LEU A 143 7.20 0.51 -14.30
CA LEU A 143 8.28 0.06 -15.19
C LEU A 143 7.96 0.39 -16.66
N ARG A 144 6.77 -0.01 -17.16
CA ARG A 144 6.36 0.29 -18.54
C ARG A 144 6.23 1.79 -18.81
N LYS A 145 5.76 2.56 -17.84
CA LYS A 145 5.61 4.00 -18.01
C LYS A 145 6.97 4.70 -17.99
N ALA A 146 7.91 4.24 -17.16
CA ALA A 146 9.29 4.70 -17.17
C ALA A 146 10.00 4.42 -18.51
N GLU A 147 9.78 3.26 -19.12
CA GLU A 147 10.31 2.93 -20.46
C GLU A 147 9.81 3.88 -21.55
N ASN A 148 8.58 4.39 -21.40
CA ASN A 148 7.94 5.29 -22.38
C ASN A 148 8.14 6.79 -22.06
N MET A 149 8.81 7.14 -20.96
CA MET A 149 9.05 8.55 -20.60
C MET A 149 10.36 9.06 -21.22
N GLU A 150 10.25 10.04 -22.11
CA GLU A 150 11.41 10.79 -22.63
C GLU A 150 12.07 11.56 -21.48
N GLY A 151 13.26 11.10 -21.06
CA GLY A 151 14.01 11.68 -19.93
C GLY A 151 14.76 10.66 -19.07
N GLY A 152 14.53 9.35 -19.26
CA GLY A 152 15.29 8.29 -18.59
C GLY A 152 15.09 8.22 -17.08
N VAL A 153 13.96 8.76 -16.58
CA VAL A 153 13.60 8.68 -15.16
C VAL A 153 12.86 7.37 -14.91
N HIS A 154 13.53 6.43 -14.25
CA HIS A 154 12.94 5.17 -13.81
C HIS A 154 12.61 5.17 -12.32
N LEU A 155 11.56 4.43 -11.99
CA LEU A 155 11.07 4.25 -10.63
C LEU A 155 11.48 2.86 -10.14
N ASN A 156 12.21 2.82 -9.03
CA ASN A 156 12.56 1.55 -8.40
C ASN A 156 11.54 1.25 -7.33
N VAL A 157 10.70 0.27 -7.60
CA VAL A 157 9.62 -0.12 -6.69
C VAL A 157 10.14 -1.09 -5.65
N PHE A 158 10.10 -0.67 -4.40
CA PHE A 158 10.32 -1.50 -3.23
C PHE A 158 8.97 -1.88 -2.62
N THR A 159 8.92 -2.98 -1.89
CA THR A 159 7.75 -3.39 -1.11
C THR A 159 8.18 -3.93 0.25
N VAL A 160 7.39 -3.63 1.27
CA VAL A 160 7.53 -4.23 2.59
C VAL A 160 6.66 -5.49 2.69
N ASP A 161 7.19 -6.52 3.34
CA ASP A 161 6.41 -7.63 3.86
C ASP A 161 6.25 -7.50 5.37
N PHE A 162 5.01 -7.32 5.83
CA PHE A 162 4.66 -7.32 7.25
C PHE A 162 4.26 -8.71 7.77
N ASN A 163 4.48 -9.77 6.98
CA ASN A 163 4.16 -11.16 7.31
C ASN A 163 2.69 -11.33 7.76
N GLU A 164 1.79 -10.63 7.09
CA GLU A 164 0.33 -10.67 7.34
C GLU A 164 -0.07 -10.39 8.80
N GLU A 165 0.76 -9.66 9.57
CA GLU A 165 0.45 -9.34 10.96
C GLU A 165 -0.82 -8.48 11.04
N LEU A 166 -1.83 -9.00 11.75
CA LEU A 166 -3.18 -8.41 11.80
C LEU A 166 -3.19 -7.07 12.53
N VAL A 167 -3.34 -6.00 11.76
CA VAL A 167 -3.28 -4.61 12.23
C VAL A 167 -4.62 -4.15 12.85
N ALA A 168 -5.72 -4.79 12.46
CA ALA A 168 -7.08 -4.39 12.85
C ALA A 168 -7.48 -4.74 14.29
N LEU A 169 -6.72 -5.61 14.96
CA LEU A 169 -7.06 -6.12 16.29
C LEU A 169 -6.13 -5.62 17.41
N TYR A 170 -4.97 -5.04 17.06
CA TYR A 170 -3.94 -4.70 18.04
C TYR A 170 -3.13 -3.46 17.65
N GLY A 171 -3.27 -2.37 18.42
CA GLY A 171 -2.54 -1.11 18.19
C GLY A 171 -1.01 -1.24 18.29
N GLY A 172 -0.49 -2.23 19.00
CA GLY A 172 0.96 -2.48 19.08
C GLY A 172 1.60 -2.90 17.75
N SER A 173 0.83 -3.55 16.86
CA SER A 173 1.33 -3.96 15.53
C SER A 173 1.52 -2.75 14.61
N LEU A 174 0.65 -1.74 14.67
CA LEU A 174 0.79 -0.49 13.91
C LEU A 174 2.10 0.24 14.23
N LEU A 175 2.40 0.39 15.52
CA LEU A 175 3.62 1.05 15.96
C LEU A 175 4.87 0.27 15.48
N ARG A 176 4.82 -1.06 15.57
CA ARG A 176 5.91 -1.94 15.11
C ARG A 176 6.15 -1.83 13.60
N GLN A 177 5.08 -1.84 12.81
CA GLN A 177 5.13 -1.64 11.36
C GLN A 177 5.67 -0.26 10.98
N THR A 178 5.26 0.78 11.72
CA THR A 178 5.73 2.16 11.52
C THR A 178 7.24 2.30 11.79
N HIS A 179 7.74 1.69 12.87
CA HIS A 179 9.18 1.67 13.14
C HIS A 179 9.96 0.87 12.07
N PHE A 180 9.44 -0.27 11.63
CA PHE A 180 10.08 -1.03 10.56
C PHE A 180 10.10 -0.26 9.24
N LEU A 181 9.03 0.46 8.91
CA LEU A 181 8.96 1.33 7.75
C LEU A 181 10.04 2.41 7.80
N HIS A 182 10.22 3.06 8.95
CA HIS A 182 11.27 4.06 9.14
C HIS A 182 12.68 3.47 8.91
N GLU A 183 12.94 2.27 9.41
CA GLU A 183 14.23 1.59 9.17
C GLU A 183 14.38 1.12 7.71
N SER A 184 13.29 0.77 7.04
CA SER A 184 13.26 0.41 5.62
C SER A 184 13.62 1.61 4.73
N ILE A 185 13.06 2.79 5.00
CA ILE A 185 13.40 4.03 4.29
C ILE A 185 14.91 4.32 4.41
N LYS A 186 15.47 4.21 5.62
CA LYS A 186 16.92 4.38 5.83
C LYS A 186 17.74 3.34 5.07
N ALA A 187 17.29 2.09 5.04
CA ALA A 187 17.98 1.02 4.31
C ALA A 187 17.98 1.30 2.80
N ILE A 188 16.85 1.72 2.23
CA ILE A 188 16.74 2.10 0.81
C ILE A 188 17.71 3.24 0.50
N LEU A 189 17.65 4.35 1.24
CA LEU A 189 18.52 5.51 0.98
C LEU A 189 20.01 5.16 1.14
N ARG A 190 20.37 4.22 2.01
CA ARG A 190 21.74 3.70 2.13
C ARG A 190 22.20 2.95 0.88
N LEU A 191 21.33 2.16 0.24
CA LEU A 191 21.68 1.47 -1.02
C LEU A 191 22.14 2.46 -2.08
N TYR A 192 21.43 3.58 -2.22
CA TYR A 192 21.77 4.64 -3.18
C TYR A 192 23.03 5.41 -2.80
N LYS A 193 23.23 5.72 -1.51
CA LYS A 193 24.45 6.40 -1.03
C LYS A 193 25.73 5.58 -1.26
N VAL A 194 25.69 4.28 -0.96
CA VAL A 194 26.84 3.38 -1.20
C VAL A 194 27.22 3.37 -2.68
N ARG A 195 26.21 3.35 -3.58
CA ARG A 195 26.46 3.38 -5.02
C ARG A 195 27.00 4.72 -5.50
N PHE A 196 26.46 5.84 -5.01
CA PHE A 196 27.00 7.17 -5.31
C PHE A 196 28.50 7.25 -4.99
N SER A 197 28.91 6.74 -3.82
CA SER A 197 30.33 6.74 -3.42
C SER A 197 31.22 5.85 -4.29
N LEU A 198 30.67 4.82 -4.94
CA LEU A 198 31.43 3.86 -5.75
C LEU A 198 31.49 4.22 -7.24
N GLN A 199 30.54 5.01 -7.75
CA GLN A 199 30.39 5.27 -9.19
C GLN A 199 30.32 6.76 -9.58
N GLN A 200 30.50 7.69 -8.64
CA GLN A 200 30.46 9.15 -8.90
C GLN A 200 29.24 9.60 -9.73
N LEU A 201 28.09 8.94 -9.58
CA LEU A 201 26.84 9.31 -10.25
C LEU A 201 26.30 10.64 -9.71
N LYS A 202 25.33 11.23 -10.42
CA LYS A 202 24.55 12.41 -10.00
C LYS A 202 24.02 12.26 -8.56
N THR A 203 23.87 13.36 -7.83
CA THR A 203 23.48 13.42 -6.40
C THR A 203 22.46 12.35 -5.99
N PRO A 204 22.69 11.57 -4.92
CA PRO A 204 21.81 10.46 -4.56
C PRO A 204 20.45 10.99 -4.08
N PRO A 205 19.36 10.22 -4.28
CA PRO A 205 18.06 10.57 -3.72
C PRO A 205 18.16 10.70 -2.20
N GLN A 206 17.56 11.77 -1.67
CA GLN A 206 17.51 12.03 -0.23
C GLN A 206 16.18 11.62 0.41
N SER A 207 15.17 11.35 -0.42
CA SER A 207 13.81 11.01 -0.01
C SER A 207 13.30 9.78 -0.76
N VAL A 208 12.24 9.17 -0.22
CA VAL A 208 11.51 8.05 -0.81
C VAL A 208 10.05 8.44 -1.00
N ALA A 209 9.44 8.11 -2.14
CA ALA A 209 8.00 8.25 -2.32
C ALA A 209 7.29 7.02 -1.75
N LEU A 210 6.24 7.22 -0.96
CA LEU A 210 5.48 6.13 -0.33
C LEU A 210 4.14 5.94 -1.03
N VAL A 211 3.77 4.69 -1.26
CA VAL A 211 2.45 4.31 -1.75
C VAL A 211 1.84 3.30 -0.79
N GLY A 212 0.81 3.71 -0.05
CA GLY A 212 0.15 2.87 0.94
C GLY A 212 -1.22 2.38 0.48
N HIS A 213 -1.47 1.09 0.58
CA HIS A 213 -2.77 0.50 0.32
C HIS A 213 -3.44 0.07 1.63
N SER A 214 -4.73 0.39 1.80
CA SER A 214 -5.51 0.07 3.00
C SER A 214 -4.77 0.50 4.28
N MET A 215 -4.48 -0.42 5.20
CA MET A 215 -3.73 -0.11 6.43
C MET A 215 -2.30 0.38 6.17
N GLY A 216 -1.69 0.05 5.02
CA GLY A 216 -0.36 0.55 4.64
C GLY A 216 -0.31 2.08 4.50
N GLY A 217 -1.42 2.72 4.09
CA GLY A 217 -1.52 4.18 4.05
C GLY A 217 -1.57 4.81 5.45
N VAL A 218 -2.17 4.12 6.42
CA VAL A 218 -2.17 4.55 7.84
C VAL A 218 -0.75 4.45 8.41
N VAL A 219 -0.05 3.35 8.14
CA VAL A 219 1.35 3.15 8.55
C VAL A 219 2.26 4.21 7.92
N ALA A 220 2.04 4.58 6.66
CA ALA A 220 2.78 5.66 5.99
C ALA A 220 2.62 7.00 6.72
N ARG A 221 1.37 7.37 7.07
CA ARG A 221 1.07 8.59 7.82
C ARG A 221 1.59 8.56 9.26
N ALA A 222 1.64 7.38 9.86
CA ALA A 222 2.16 7.20 11.21
C ALA A 222 3.65 7.52 11.35
N LEU A 223 4.43 7.57 10.25
CA LEU A 223 5.82 7.98 10.32
C LEU A 223 6.03 9.33 11.01
N PHE A 224 5.12 10.28 10.78
CA PHE A 224 5.20 11.62 11.35
C PHE A 224 4.89 11.66 12.86
N THR A 225 4.35 10.58 13.43
CA THR A 225 4.13 10.49 14.88
C THR A 225 5.37 9.98 15.62
N LEU A 226 6.35 9.43 14.90
CA LEU A 226 7.57 8.91 15.52
C LEU A 226 8.43 10.06 16.07
N PRO A 227 8.98 9.92 17.30
CA PRO A 227 9.86 10.94 17.86
C PRO A 227 11.12 11.06 17.01
N ARG A 228 11.47 12.30 16.63
CA ARG A 228 12.65 12.63 15.81
C ARG A 228 12.63 12.03 14.40
N PHE A 229 11.45 11.73 13.85
CA PHE A 229 11.33 11.48 12.42
C PHE A 229 11.69 12.74 11.64
N ASN A 230 12.45 12.59 10.55
CA ASN A 230 12.78 13.70 9.66
C ASN A 230 11.82 13.67 8.46
N PRO A 231 10.88 14.64 8.33
CA PRO A 231 9.93 14.70 7.23
C PRO A 231 10.58 14.68 5.83
N HIS A 232 11.80 15.23 5.69
CA HIS A 232 12.50 15.29 4.41
C HIS A 232 12.90 13.91 3.84
N LEU A 233 12.81 12.84 4.63
CA LEU A 233 13.04 11.48 4.15
C LEU A 233 11.90 10.97 3.25
N VAL A 234 10.75 11.65 3.24
CA VAL A 234 9.58 11.28 2.44
C VAL A 234 9.16 12.48 1.60
N SER A 235 9.15 12.33 0.28
CA SER A 235 8.79 13.42 -0.63
C SER A 235 7.32 13.42 -1.04
N LEU A 236 6.69 12.25 -1.01
CA LEU A 236 5.30 12.07 -1.45
C LEU A 236 4.70 10.87 -0.73
N ILE A 237 3.44 10.98 -0.32
CA ILE A 237 2.64 9.85 0.17
C ILE A 237 1.36 9.78 -0.68
N ILE A 238 1.15 8.64 -1.33
CA ILE A 238 -0.08 8.29 -2.00
C ILE A 238 -0.77 7.22 -1.17
N THR A 239 -2.03 7.43 -0.81
CA THR A 239 -2.82 6.44 -0.08
C THR A 239 -3.99 5.95 -0.94
N GLN A 240 -4.27 4.66 -0.86
CA GLN A 240 -5.32 4.00 -1.64
C GLN A 240 -6.20 3.17 -0.72
N ALA A 241 -7.53 3.35 -0.80
CA ALA A 241 -8.51 2.65 0.02
C ALA A 241 -8.15 2.62 1.54
N SER A 242 -7.44 3.66 2.00
CA SER A 242 -6.85 3.71 3.33
C SER A 242 -7.82 4.41 4.29
N PRO A 243 -8.12 3.81 5.46
CA PRO A 243 -8.97 4.46 6.44
C PRO A 243 -8.18 5.60 7.10
N HIS A 244 -8.51 6.86 6.80
CA HIS A 244 -7.74 8.00 7.31
C HIS A 244 -8.22 8.54 8.66
N MET A 245 -9.52 8.42 8.94
CA MET A 245 -10.18 9.08 10.09
C MET A 245 -10.43 8.13 11.27
N ALA A 246 -10.64 6.85 11.00
CA ALA A 246 -10.98 5.86 12.00
C ALA A 246 -10.68 4.44 11.49
N PRO A 247 -10.32 3.49 12.38
CA PRO A 247 -10.17 2.11 11.98
C PRO A 247 -11.49 1.52 11.49
N VAL A 248 -11.42 0.62 10.50
CA VAL A 248 -12.60 -0.06 9.93
C VAL A 248 -13.30 -0.94 10.98
N LEU A 249 -12.52 -1.56 11.87
CA LEU A 249 -13.00 -2.27 13.05
C LEU A 249 -12.15 -1.85 14.25
N ALA A 250 -12.81 -1.43 15.33
CA ALA A 250 -12.17 -1.12 16.61
C ALA A 250 -12.53 -2.23 17.61
N LEU A 251 -11.77 -3.33 17.59
CA LEU A 251 -11.98 -4.48 18.49
C LEU A 251 -10.97 -4.49 19.66
N ASP A 252 -10.14 -3.45 19.78
CA ASP A 252 -9.16 -3.32 20.85
C ASP A 252 -9.85 -2.84 22.15
N PRO A 253 -9.79 -3.61 23.25
CA PRO A 253 -10.40 -3.24 24.53
C PRO A 253 -9.83 -1.95 25.15
N TYR A 254 -8.64 -1.51 24.74
CA TYR A 254 -7.95 -0.34 25.27
C TYR A 254 -8.02 0.89 24.35
N LEU A 255 -8.78 0.81 23.23
CA LEU A 255 -8.91 1.90 22.25
C LEU A 255 -7.56 2.42 21.70
N LEU A 256 -6.47 1.65 21.79
CA LEU A 256 -5.13 2.10 21.38
C LEU A 256 -5.08 2.42 19.89
N VAL A 257 -5.76 1.61 19.07
CA VAL A 257 -5.90 1.88 17.63
C VAL A 257 -6.60 3.22 17.39
N ARG A 258 -7.62 3.57 18.18
CA ARG A 258 -8.31 4.86 18.02
C ARG A 258 -7.42 6.03 18.42
N ALA A 259 -6.78 5.95 19.59
CA ALA A 259 -5.84 6.96 20.06
C ALA A 259 -4.68 7.17 19.06
N PHE A 260 -4.22 6.11 18.40
CA PHE A 260 -3.20 6.19 17.37
C PHE A 260 -3.67 6.97 16.13
N PHE A 261 -4.91 6.75 15.67
CA PHE A 261 -5.48 7.52 14.56
C PHE A 261 -5.63 9.00 14.92
N ASP A 262 -6.10 9.30 16.13
CA ASP A 262 -6.23 10.68 16.61
C ASP A 262 -4.84 11.37 16.68
N LEU A 263 -3.79 10.64 17.09
CA LEU A 263 -2.40 11.11 17.07
C LEU A 263 -1.89 11.39 15.65
N ILE A 264 -2.16 10.50 14.70
CA ILE A 264 -1.80 10.69 13.28
C ILE A 264 -2.45 11.96 12.74
N ASP A 265 -3.75 12.14 12.98
CA ASP A 265 -4.50 13.30 12.49
C ASP A 265 -4.00 14.61 13.10
N ALA A 266 -3.60 14.61 14.38
CA ALA A 266 -3.01 15.78 15.02
C ALA A 266 -1.68 16.20 14.37
N GLN A 267 -0.82 15.23 14.04
CA GLN A 267 0.51 15.50 13.48
C GLN A 267 0.49 15.77 11.97
N THR A 268 -0.31 15.04 11.20
CA THR A 268 -0.38 15.20 9.74
C THR A 268 -1.06 16.50 9.30
N ARG A 269 -1.79 17.21 10.17
CA ARG A 269 -2.30 18.56 9.89
C ARG A 269 -1.25 19.66 10.05
N GLN A 270 -0.11 19.37 10.67
CA GLN A 270 0.96 20.36 10.95
C GLN A 270 2.07 20.38 9.89
N VAL A 271 2.01 19.47 8.91
CA VAL A 271 2.98 19.31 7.81
C VAL A 271 2.29 19.62 6.49
#